data_AF-A0A654M046-F1
#
_entry.id   AF-A0A654M046-F1
#
_cell.length_a   1.000
_cell.length_b   1.000
_cell.length_c   1.000
_cell.angle_alpha   90.00
_cell.angle_beta   90.00
_cell.angle_gamma   90.00
#
_symmetry.space_group_name_H-M   'P 1'
#
loop_
_entity.id
_entity.type
_entity.pdbx_description
1 polymer ?
#
loop_
_entity_poly.entity_id
_entity_poly.type
_entity_poly.pdbx_seq_one_letter_code
_entity_poly.pdbx_strand_id
1 'polypeptide(L)'
;MAFKGVCVRHKANHGGGSYTLRYAEGQKRCQVCQIYLIWQTNNYCPCCGNKLRIKLREGELKLRCDEIIRQRKEQITTAITL
;
A
#
# COMPACT_ATOMS: atom_id res chain seq x y z
N MET A 1 0.39 -20.05 -14.68
CA MET A 1 -0.21 -18.72 -14.97
C MET A 1 0.87 -17.81 -15.51
N ALA A 2 0.79 -17.37 -16.77
CA ALA A 2 1.85 -16.57 -17.41
C ALA A 2 1.97 -15.18 -16.77
N PHE A 3 3.20 -14.78 -16.44
CA PHE A 3 3.50 -13.43 -15.96
C PHE A 3 3.32 -12.44 -17.11
N LYS A 4 2.24 -11.64 -17.07
CA LYS A 4 1.94 -10.66 -18.12
C LYS A 4 2.69 -9.34 -17.96
N GLY A 5 3.40 -9.12 -16.84
CA GLY A 5 4.17 -7.89 -16.59
C GLY A 5 3.35 -6.59 -16.45
N VAL A 6 2.04 -6.62 -16.63
CA VAL A 6 1.15 -5.43 -16.63
C VAL A 6 1.27 -4.63 -15.32
N CYS A 7 1.49 -5.32 -14.19
CA CYS A 7 1.59 -4.69 -12.89
C CYS A 7 2.81 -3.75 -12.75
N VAL A 8 3.83 -3.86 -13.62
CA VAL A 8 5.00 -2.98 -13.64
C VAL A 8 4.63 -1.54 -14.02
N ARG A 9 3.60 -1.34 -14.85
CA ARG A 9 3.10 -0.01 -15.23
C ARG A 9 2.50 0.76 -14.05
N HIS A 10 2.03 0.03 -13.04
CA HIS A 10 1.45 0.59 -11.83
C HIS A 10 2.41 0.50 -10.64
N LYS A 11 3.70 0.17 -10.89
CA LYS A 11 4.70 0.01 -9.86
C LYS A 11 4.80 1.31 -9.06
N ALA A 12 4.62 1.20 -7.75
CA ALA A 12 4.77 2.31 -6.84
C ALA A 12 6.25 2.72 -6.80
N ASN A 13 6.52 4.02 -6.83
CA ASN A 13 7.89 4.50 -6.73
C ASN A 13 8.44 4.22 -5.32
N HIS A 14 9.72 3.86 -5.23
CA HIS A 14 10.39 3.63 -3.96
C HIS A 14 10.86 4.97 -3.40
N GLY A 15 9.94 5.76 -2.84
CA GLY A 15 10.24 7.09 -2.26
C GLY A 15 11.03 7.05 -0.95
N GLY A 16 12.03 6.16 -0.82
CA GLY A 16 12.93 6.05 0.35
C GLY A 16 12.29 5.61 1.67
N GLY A 17 10.96 5.63 1.78
CA GLY A 17 10.24 5.34 3.01
C GLY A 17 10.32 3.88 3.47
N SER A 18 10.25 3.70 4.79
CA SER A 18 10.16 2.39 5.44
C SER A 18 8.96 1.58 4.94
N TYR A 19 9.00 0.27 5.16
CA TYR A 19 7.92 -0.66 4.79
C TYR A 19 6.56 -0.23 5.35
N THR A 20 6.56 0.41 6.52
CA THR A 20 5.40 0.98 7.21
C THR A 20 4.80 2.16 6.44
N LEU A 21 5.63 3.08 5.97
CA LEU A 21 5.19 4.25 5.19
C LEU A 21 4.51 3.86 3.89
N ARG A 22 4.94 2.77 3.23
CA ARG A 22 4.31 2.28 1.98
C ARG A 22 2.83 1.97 2.15
N TYR A 23 2.46 1.26 3.20
CA TYR A 23 1.05 0.93 3.45
C TYR A 23 0.27 2.15 3.93
N ALA A 24 0.91 3.05 4.70
CA ALA A 24 0.32 4.33 5.10
C ALA A 24 0.03 5.25 3.90
N GLU A 25 0.83 5.16 2.84
CA GLU A 25 0.62 5.85 1.56
C GLU A 25 -0.37 5.13 0.62
N GLY A 26 -0.99 4.03 1.06
CA GLY A 26 -1.95 3.28 0.26
C GLY A 26 -1.33 2.38 -0.81
N GLN A 27 -0.01 2.19 -0.80
CA GLN A 27 0.64 1.24 -1.70
C GLN A 27 0.27 -0.19 -1.31
N LYS A 28 -0.02 -1.03 -2.31
CA LYS A 28 -0.40 -2.43 -2.11
C LYS A 28 0.72 -3.35 -2.61
N ARG A 29 1.00 -4.44 -1.89
CA ARG A 29 2.03 -5.43 -2.31
C ARG A 29 1.38 -6.66 -2.93
N CYS A 30 1.82 -7.05 -4.12
CA CYS A 30 1.53 -8.37 -4.67
C CYS A 30 2.53 -9.39 -4.11
N GLN A 31 2.06 -10.50 -3.52
CA GLN A 31 2.96 -11.54 -3.00
C GLN A 31 3.59 -12.39 -4.10
N VAL A 32 2.90 -12.57 -5.22
CA VAL A 32 3.38 -13.38 -6.36
C VAL A 32 4.34 -12.58 -7.24
N CYS A 33 3.94 -11.38 -7.68
CA CYS A 33 4.81 -10.52 -8.48
C CYS A 33 5.88 -9.80 -7.64
N GLN A 34 5.81 -9.88 -6.31
CA GLN A 34 6.72 -9.26 -5.34
C GLN A 34 6.93 -7.74 -5.47
N ILE A 35 6.05 -7.04 -6.20
CA ILE A 35 6.12 -5.58 -6.36
C ILE A 35 5.08 -4.85 -5.52
N TYR A 36 5.39 -3.58 -5.24
CA TYR A 36 4.43 -2.60 -4.76
C TYR A 36 3.80 -1.87 -5.92
N LEU A 37 2.50 -1.62 -5.82
CA LEU A 37 1.74 -0.93 -6.85
C LEU A 37 0.65 -0.05 -6.25
N ILE A 38 0.36 1.05 -6.94
CA ILE A 38 -0.76 1.95 -6.62
C ILE A 38 -1.92 1.48 -7.50
N TRP A 39 -2.95 0.92 -6.87
CA TRP A 39 -4.08 0.33 -7.59
C TRP A 39 -5.37 0.51 -6.81
N GLN A 40 -6.24 1.37 -7.32
CA GLN A 40 -7.49 1.76 -6.66
C GLN A 40 -8.68 0.91 -7.10
N THR A 41 -8.68 0.38 -8.33
CA THR A 41 -9.83 -0.31 -8.92
C THR A 41 -10.31 -1.51 -8.10
N ASN A 42 -9.39 -2.36 -7.65
CA ASN A 42 -9.72 -3.51 -6.80
C ASN A 42 -8.52 -3.91 -5.92
N ASN A 43 -8.69 -4.99 -5.15
CA ASN A 43 -7.65 -5.55 -4.31
C ASN A 43 -6.97 -6.77 -4.95
N TYR A 44 -6.93 -6.85 -6.28
CA TYR A 44 -6.32 -7.95 -7.01
C TYR A 44 -5.23 -7.43 -7.95
N CYS A 45 -4.15 -8.20 -8.07
CA CYS A 45 -3.07 -7.83 -8.97
C CYS A 45 -3.52 -7.99 -10.43
N PRO A 46 -3.37 -6.96 -11.29
CA PRO A 46 -3.75 -7.05 -12.70
C PRO A 46 -2.87 -8.01 -13.52
N CYS A 47 -1.73 -8.43 -12.97
CA CYS A 47 -0.82 -9.37 -13.64
C CYS A 47 -1.13 -10.83 -13.30
N CYS A 48 -1.27 -11.17 -12.02
CA CYS A 48 -1.39 -12.57 -11.56
C CYS A 48 -2.73 -12.91 -10.91
N GLY A 49 -3.66 -11.96 -10.81
CA GLY A 49 -4.98 -12.16 -10.19
C GLY A 49 -4.96 -12.40 -8.68
N ASN A 50 -3.79 -12.39 -8.02
CA ASN A 50 -3.72 -12.63 -6.58
C ASN A 50 -4.15 -11.40 -5.78
N LYS A 51 -4.75 -11.66 -4.61
CA LYS A 51 -5.16 -10.61 -3.68
C LYS A 51 -3.93 -9.82 -3.22
N LEU A 52 -4.02 -8.50 -3.35
CA LEU A 52 -2.99 -7.57 -2.93
C LEU A 52 -3.02 -7.42 -1.42
N ARG A 53 -1.84 -7.46 -0.80
CA ARG A 53 -1.67 -7.18 0.61
C ARG A 53 -1.71 -5.66 0.81
N ILE A 54 -2.70 -5.22 1.58
CA ILE A 54 -2.96 -3.82 1.92
C ILE A 54 -2.55 -3.45 3.34
N LYS A 55 -2.34 -4.43 4.21
CA LYS A 55 -1.97 -4.23 5.62
C LYS A 55 -0.67 -4.97 5.94
N LEU A 56 0.03 -4.51 6.97
CA LEU A 56 1.10 -5.31 7.55
C LEU A 56 0.53 -6.57 8.20
N ARG A 57 1.36 -7.62 8.27
CA ARG A 57 1.06 -8.77 9.12
C ARG A 57 1.02 -8.30 10.57
N GLU A 58 0.26 -8.99 11.40
CA GLU A 58 0.07 -8.62 12.80
C GLU A 58 1.41 -8.52 13.54
N GLY A 59 1.54 -7.54 14.42
CA GLY A 59 2.77 -7.21 15.13
C GLY A 59 2.92 -5.72 15.40
N GLU A 60 3.97 -5.33 16.13
CA GLU A 60 4.23 -3.95 16.54
C GLU A 60 4.26 -2.96 15.36
N LEU A 61 4.83 -3.37 14.21
CA LEU A 61 4.87 -2.54 13.01
C LEU A 61 3.49 -2.23 12.41
N LYS A 62 2.49 -3.10 12.62
CA LYS A 62 1.10 -2.85 12.21
C LYS A 62 0.50 -1.73 13.08
N LEU A 63 0.66 -1.82 14.40
CA LEU A 63 0.19 -0.80 15.34
C LEU A 63 0.79 0.57 15.02
N ARG A 64 2.11 0.63 14.78
CA ARG A 64 2.79 1.87 14.38
C ARG A 64 2.27 2.42 13.04
N CYS A 65 1.99 1.55 12.06
CA CYS A 65 1.40 1.97 10.79
C CYS A 65 0.00 2.56 10.97
N ASP A 66 -0.85 1.88 11.74
CA ASP A 66 -2.21 2.30 12.00
C ASP A 66 -2.25 3.63 12.77
N GLU A 67 -1.32 3.83 13.72
CA GLU A 67 -1.16 5.10 14.43
C GLU A 67 -0.74 6.25 13.52
N ILE A 68 0.26 6.04 12.64
CA ILE A 68 0.68 7.05 11.65
C ILE A 68 -0.49 7.43 10.72
N ILE A 69 -1.28 6.45 10.28
CA ILE A 69 -2.47 6.70 9.45
C ILE A 69 -3.51 7.51 10.23
N ARG A 70 -3.72 7.22 11.51
CA ARG A 70 -4.65 7.95 12.38
C ARG A 70 -4.22 9.41 12.57
N GLN A 71 -2.97 9.64 12.95
CA GLN A 71 -2.41 10.99 13.14
C GLN A 71 -2.52 11.83 11.86
N ARG A 72 -2.24 11.25 10.69
CA ARG A 72 -2.40 11.95 9.41
C ARG A 72 -3.85 12.32 9.11
N LYS A 73 -4.82 11.45 9.43
CA LYS A 73 -6.24 11.76 9.27
C LYS A 73 -6.66 12.91 10.19
N GLU A 74 -6.22 12.89 11.44
CA GLU A 74 -6.50 13.95 12.41
C GLU A 74 -5.93 15.29 11.95
N GLN A 75 -4.67 15.32 11.49
CA GLN A 75 -4.05 16.53 10.92
C GLN A 75 -4.83 17.09 9.72
N ILE A 76 -5.27 16.22 8.80
CA ILE A 76 -6.08 16.64 7.65
C ILE A 76 -7.43 17.20 8.11
N THR A 77 -8.10 16.55 9.07
CA THR A 77 -9.38 17.03 9.60
C THR A 77 -9.24 18.40 10.24
N THR A 78 -8.22 18.61 11.09
CA THR A 78 -7.97 19.91 11.74
C THR A 78 -7.67 21.01 10.72
N ALA A 79 -6.93 20.70 9.65
CA ALA A 79 -6.58 21.66 8.61
C ALA A 79 -7.75 22.10 7.71
N ILE A 80 -8.84 21.32 7.65
CA ILE A 80 -10.05 21.67 6.86
C ILE A 80 -11.05 22.48 7.70
N THR A 81 -10.99 22.38 9.03
CA THR A 81 -11.86 23.11 9.97
C THR A 81 -11.38 24.52 10.35
N LEU A 82 -10.17 24.91 9.95
CA LEU A 82 -9.59 26.25 10.15
C LEU A 82 -9.75 27.11 8.90
#